data_AF-A0A6B0GIU2-F1
#
_entry.id   AF-A0A6B0GIU2-F1
#
_cell.length_a   1.000
_cell.length_b   1.000
_cell.length_c   1.000
_cell.angle_alpha   90.00
_cell.angle_beta   90.00
_cell.angle_gamma   90.00
#
_symmetry.space_group_name_H-M   'P 1'
#
loop_
_entity.id
_entity.type
_entity.pdbx_description
1 polymer ?
#
loop_
_entity_poly.entity_id
_entity_poly.type
_entity_poly.pdbx_seq_one_letter_code
_entity_poly.pdbx_strand_id
1 'polypeptide(L)' 'MERRALLSALADGSSGVDRLVSATDLSPATVERHLVTLRANGFVEPLAGIAGGQYGLTDGVDRERW' A
#
# COMPACT_ATOMS: atom_id res chain seq x y z
N MET A 1 -4.23 -1.03 14.46
CA MET A 1 -3.03 -1.81 14.04
C MET A 1 -2.97 -2.02 12.53
N GLU A 2 -4.08 -1.86 11.81
CA GLU A 2 -4.26 -2.23 10.40
C GLU A 2 -3.36 -1.46 9.42
N ARG A 3 -3.12 -0.16 9.65
CA ARG A 3 -2.26 0.67 8.80
C ARG A 3 -0.82 0.17 8.74
N ARG A 4 -0.29 -0.35 9.86
CA ARG A 4 1.10 -0.81 9.96
C ARG A 4 1.33 -2.11 9.18
N ALA A 5 0.35 -3.02 9.19
CA ALA A 5 0.40 -4.24 8.40
C ALA A 5 0.38 -3.95 6.89
N LEU A 6 -0.45 -3.00 6.45
CA LEU A 6 -0.55 -2.58 5.05
C LEU A 6 0.76 -1.97 4.54
N LEU A 7 1.39 -1.16 5.39
CA LEU A 7 2.70 -0.54 5.15
C LEU A 7 3.84 -1.58 5.11
N SER A 8 3.85 -2.55 6.03
CA SER A 8 4.80 -3.68 5.99
C SER A 8 4.66 -4.50 4.71
N ALA A 9 3.43 -4.78 4.28
CA ALA A 9 3.18 -5.53 3.05
C ALA A 9 3.64 -4.79 1.78
N LEU A 10 3.56 -3.45 1.78
CA LEU A 10 4.11 -2.61 0.71
C LEU A 10 5.63 -2.50 0.73
N ALA A 11 6.27 -2.62 1.90
CA ALA A 11 7.72 -2.60 2.04
C ALA A 11 8.41 -3.88 1.59
N ASP A 12 7.72 -5.02 1.68
CA ASP A 12 8.20 -6.31 1.16
C ASP A 12 8.27 -6.30 -0.38
N GLY A 13 7.51 -5.41 -1.03
CA GLY A 13 7.57 -5.16 -2.47
C GLY A 13 6.23 -4.67 -3.02
N SER A 14 6.21 -4.41 -4.33
CA SER A 14 5.02 -4.06 -5.09
C SER A 14 3.87 -5.00 -4.78
N SER A 15 2.79 -4.48 -4.20
CA SER A 15 1.64 -5.27 -3.78
C SER A 15 0.37 -4.75 -4.42
N GLY A 16 -0.37 -5.65 -5.07
CA GLY A 16 -1.72 -5.39 -5.54
C GLY A 16 -2.72 -5.37 -4.38
N VAL A 17 -3.86 -4.72 -4.58
CA VAL A 17 -4.94 -4.61 -3.56
C VAL A 17 -5.35 -5.99 -3.03
N ASP A 18 -5.46 -6.99 -3.89
CA ASP A 18 -5.85 -8.37 -3.51
C ASP A 18 -4.86 -9.03 -2.52
N ARG A 19 -3.57 -8.78 -2.73
CA ARG A 19 -2.51 -9.28 -1.86
C ARG A 19 -2.52 -8.56 -0.51
N LEU A 20 -2.78 -7.24 -0.51
CA LEU A 20 -2.91 -6.45 0.70
C LEU A 20 -4.14 -6.86 1.51
N VAL A 21 -5.27 -7.14 0.85
CA VAL A 21 -6.47 -7.70 1.47
C VAL A 21 -6.16 -9.01 2.18
N SER A 22 -5.49 -9.95 1.50
CA SER A 22 -5.10 -11.23 2.10
C SER A 22 -4.11 -11.08 3.26
N ALA A 23 -3.18 -10.12 3.18
CA ALA A 23 -2.15 -9.91 4.22
C ALA A 23 -2.67 -9.18 5.46
N THR A 24 -3.71 -8.35 5.30
CA THR A 24 -4.25 -7.52 6.38
C THR A 24 -5.60 -7.98 6.91
N ASP A 25 -6.22 -8.97 6.25
CA ASP A 25 -7.59 -9.45 6.50
C ASP A 25 -8.64 -8.33 6.38
N LEU A 26 -8.30 -7.25 5.67
CA LEU A 26 -9.16 -6.09 5.46
C LEU A 26 -9.99 -6.25 4.18
N SER A 27 -11.20 -5.69 4.18
CA SER A 27 -11.98 -5.59 2.94
C SER A 27 -11.27 -4.75 1.88
N PRO A 28 -11.44 -5.06 0.58
CA PRO A 28 -10.84 -4.32 -0.53
C PRO A 28 -11.08 -2.81 -0.45
N ALA A 29 -12.30 -2.38 -0.14
CA ALA A 29 -12.66 -0.97 0.00
C ALA A 29 -11.87 -0.26 1.13
N THR A 30 -11.58 -0.96 2.23
CA THR A 30 -10.79 -0.42 3.35
C THR A 30 -9.33 -0.27 2.94
N VAL A 31 -8.77 -1.27 2.24
CA VAL A 31 -7.41 -1.22 1.68
C VAL A 31 -7.29 -0.06 0.70
N GLU A 32 -8.22 0.08 -0.24
CA GLU A 32 -8.24 1.18 -1.21
C GLU A 32 -8.31 2.55 -0.52
N ARG A 33 -9.18 2.72 0.48
CA ARG A 33 -9.26 3.96 1.26
C ARG A 33 -7.93 4.30 1.95
N HIS A 34 -7.26 3.28 2.49
CA HIS A 34 -5.93 3.46 3.08
C HIS A 34 -4.88 3.81 2.04
N LEU A 35 -4.86 3.15 0.89
CA LEU A 35 -3.95 3.46 -0.22
C LEU A 35 -4.15 4.88 -0.74
N VAL A 36 -5.40 5.33 -0.90
CA VAL A 36 -5.71 6.73 -1.26
C VAL A 36 -5.15 7.70 -0.24
N THR A 37 -5.33 7.40 1.05
CA THR A 37 -4.79 8.25 2.14
C THR A 37 -3.27 8.26 2.12
N LEU A 38 -2.63 7.10 1.98
CA LEU A 38 -1.17 6.98 1.92
C LEU A 38 -0.60 7.70 0.70
N ARG A 39 -1.25 7.58 -0.45
CA ARG A 39 -0.89 8.28 -1.69
C ARG A 39 -0.99 9.79 -1.54
N ALA A 40 -2.08 10.28 -0.93
CA ALA A 40 -2.27 11.71 -0.67
C ALA A 40 -1.17 12.29 0.24
N ASN A 41 -0.59 11.45 1.11
CA ASN A 41 0.53 11.82 1.97
C ASN A 41 1.91 11.57 1.32
N GLY A 42 1.97 11.07 0.08
CA GLY A 42 3.22 10.76 -0.63
C GLY A 42 3.94 9.51 -0.13
N PHE A 43 3.26 8.60 0.58
CA PHE A 43 3.86 7.35 1.05
C PHE A 43 3.86 6.22 0.02
N VAL A 44 2.91 6.25 -0.92
CA VAL A 44 2.76 5.20 -1.93
C VAL A 44 2.43 5.82 -3.28
N GLU A 45 2.81 5.13 -4.34
CA GLU A 45 2.49 5.49 -5.71
C GLU A 45 1.94 4.30 -6.50
N PRO A 46 0.98 4.53 -7.40
CA PRO A 46 0.51 3.50 -8.31
C PRO A 46 1.61 3.19 -9.34
N LEU A 47 1.96 1.92 -9.47
CA LEU A 47 2.95 1.45 -10.43
C LEU A 47 2.27 1.32 -11.80
N ALA A 48 2.43 2.37 -12.63
CA ALA A 48 1.90 2.39 -13.98
C ALA A 48 2.53 1.28 -14.83
N GLY A 49 1.69 0.55 -15.58
CA GLY A 49 2.14 -0.52 -16.48
C GLY A 49 1.99 -1.94 -15.93
N ILE A 50 1.59 -2.10 -14.66
CA ILE A 50 1.27 -3.43 -14.12
C ILE A 50 -0.24 -3.66 -14.12
N ALA A 51 -0.67 -4.64 -14.91
CA ALA A 51 -2.07 -5.06 -14.95
C ALA A 51 -2.52 -5.47 -13.53
N GLY A 52 -3.57 -4.83 -13.02
CA GLY A 52 -4.11 -5.08 -11.69
C GLY A 52 -3.85 -3.99 -10.63
N GLY A 53 -3.37 -2.80 -11.02
CA GLY A 53 -3.35 -1.63 -10.14
C GLY A 53 -2.48 -1.83 -8.90
N GLN A 54 -1.21 -2.16 -9.12
CA GLN A 54 -0.26 -2.36 -8.02
C GLN A 54 0.21 -1.04 -7.43
N TYR A 55 0.52 -1.07 -6.13
CA TYR A 55 1.07 0.06 -5.40
C TYR A 55 2.47 -0.30 -4.87
N GLY A 56 3.37 0.67 -4.96
CA GLY A 56 4.70 0.61 -4.35
C GLY A 56 4.88 1.73 -3.35
N LEU A 57 5.87 1.60 -2.47
CA LEU A 57 6.35 2.74 -1.68
C LEU A 57 7.00 3.76 -2.60
N THR A 58 6.76 5.04 -2.33
CA THR A 58 7.45 6.12 -3.05
C THR A 58 8.93 6.16 -2.65
N ASP A 59 9.80 6.34 -3.64
CA ASP A 59 11.25 6.43 -3.43
C ASP A 59 11.54 7.62 -2.49
N GLY A 60 12.12 7.33 -1.32
CA GLY A 60 12.37 8.33 -0.26
C GLY A 60 11.39 8.33 0.92
N VAL A 61 10.42 7.41 0.96
CA VAL A 61 9.64 7.18 2.19
C VAL A 61 10.54 6.61 3.27
N ASP A 62 10.80 7.43 4.28
CA ASP A 62 11.57 7.03 5.45
C ASP A 62 10.79 5.99 6.27
N ARG A 63 11.33 4.77 6.30
CA ARG A 63 10.74 3.62 7.00
C ARG A 63 10.85 3.73 8.53
N GLU A 64 11.22 4.88 9.08
CA GLU A 64 11.21 5.14 10.52
C GLU A 64 10.16 6.20 10.90
N ARG A 65 9.49 6.82 9.91
CA ARG A 65 8.66 8.03 10.08
C ARG A 65 7.13 7.82 9.97
N TRP A 66 6.66 6.58 10.10
CA TRP A 66 5.33 6.07 9.76
C TRP A 66 4.71 5.21 10.87
#